data_AF-A0A518GRR5-F1
#
_entry.id   AF-A0A518GRR5-F1
#
_cell.length_a   1.000
_cell.length_b   1.000
_cell.length_c   1.000
_cell.angle_alpha   90.00
_cell.angle_beta   90.00
_cell.angle_gamma   90.00
#
_symmetry.space_group_name_H-M   'P 1'
#
loop_
_entity.id
_entity.type
_entity.pdbx_description
1 polymer ?
#
loop_
_entity_poly.entity_id
_entity_poly.type
_entity_poly.pdbx_seq_one_letter_code
_entity_poly.pdbx_strand_id
1 'polypeptide(L)'
;MSQAATMDDSTPGDGPICLAITFFLLGIGYALPVVMWPTIDPSLEVKSTGTMNLYTLTAWGGLAHFFYAWRGQNLSLSAFSASNGSRAWVGRSLFLGILALILGVTALGRWFIPVRIFDGVVWVYFIPHFLKAEGIFQKRAAPLRRDNTLLLMSFAYFSIVILAHEFWAEHQVLAFSLGVAMILAIGYWGGLAALRSKDRMPVTLMSAFLVGETLVWSEYAPYMSPTFADGVYGFHVAGASFYHYTRAYAFGIARQSTGSTKLIDLWLSIPRILIVQMMVISIGVLIGYAWPVKPLSLASPEMLALLLSAIWAPQFFTVWVGWHLLSSDVFPYYRRWLVRLS
;
A
#
# COMPACT_ATOMS: atom_id res chain seq x y z
N MET A 1 22.32 43.40 -4.52
CA MET A 1 21.41 42.63 -5.40
C MET A 1 21.75 41.17 -5.23
N SER A 2 21.10 40.51 -4.28
CA SER A 2 21.30 39.09 -3.97
C SER A 2 20.45 38.27 -4.93
N GLN A 3 21.10 37.40 -5.70
CA GLN A 3 20.42 36.38 -6.48
C GLN A 3 19.69 35.48 -5.49
N ALA A 4 18.36 35.54 -5.51
CA ALA A 4 17.52 34.53 -4.91
C ALA A 4 17.84 33.22 -5.64
N ALA A 5 18.53 32.32 -4.94
CA ALA A 5 18.69 30.95 -5.37
C ALA A 5 17.29 30.36 -5.56
N THR A 6 16.89 30.22 -6.83
CA THR A 6 15.76 29.39 -7.22
C THR A 6 16.10 27.98 -6.77
N MET A 7 15.58 27.56 -5.62
CA MET A 7 15.50 26.16 -5.22
C MET A 7 14.61 25.43 -6.22
N ASP A 8 15.15 25.10 -7.37
CA ASP A 8 14.63 24.03 -8.23
C ASP A 8 15.18 22.70 -7.69
N ASP A 9 14.89 22.41 -6.42
CA ASP A 9 15.30 21.21 -5.67
C ASP A 9 14.25 20.09 -5.83
N SER A 10 13.63 20.01 -7.00
CA SER A 10 12.99 18.77 -7.41
C SER A 10 14.13 17.87 -7.89
N THR A 11 14.48 16.82 -7.14
CA THR A 11 15.17 15.69 -7.77
C THR A 11 14.11 14.92 -8.54
N PRO A 12 13.95 15.14 -9.86
CA PRO A 12 12.82 14.61 -10.63
C PRO A 12 13.06 13.15 -11.04
N GLY A 13 14.17 12.54 -10.60
CA GLY A 13 14.73 11.31 -11.17
C GLY A 13 14.32 9.99 -10.52
N ASP A 14 13.75 10.00 -9.31
CA ASP A 14 13.52 8.73 -8.59
C ASP A 14 12.25 8.00 -9.06
N GLY A 15 11.28 8.71 -9.62
CA GLY A 15 10.01 8.15 -10.08
C GLY A 15 10.17 7.01 -11.11
N PRO A 16 10.91 7.23 -12.22
CA PRO A 16 11.18 6.20 -13.21
C PRO A 16 11.95 4.99 -12.64
N ILE A 17 12.91 5.22 -11.75
CA ILE A 17 13.69 4.13 -11.12
C ILE A 17 12.78 3.28 -10.23
N CYS A 18 11.95 3.92 -9.38
CA CYS A 18 10.96 3.21 -8.55
C CYS A 18 9.98 2.41 -9.41
N LEU A 19 9.55 2.95 -10.55
CA LEU A 19 8.67 2.26 -11.48
C LEU A 19 9.36 1.05 -12.14
N ALA A 20 10.62 1.18 -12.55
CA ALA A 20 11.39 0.07 -13.11
C ALA A 20 11.57 -1.06 -12.06
N ILE A 21 11.92 -0.71 -10.83
CA ILE A 21 12.01 -1.68 -9.72
C ILE A 21 10.66 -2.34 -9.45
N THR A 22 9.56 -1.58 -9.52
CA THR A 22 8.20 -2.11 -9.40
C THR A 22 7.94 -3.19 -10.44
N PHE A 23 8.25 -2.95 -11.71
CA PHE A 23 8.08 -3.95 -12.77
C PHE A 23 8.99 -5.17 -12.58
N PHE A 24 10.22 -4.99 -12.11
CA PHE A 24 11.08 -6.12 -11.77
C PHE A 24 10.50 -6.97 -10.63
N LEU A 25 9.96 -6.33 -9.57
CA LEU A 25 9.33 -7.04 -8.45
C LEU A 25 8.06 -7.77 -8.87
N LEU A 26 7.23 -7.17 -9.73
CA LEU A 26 6.07 -7.82 -10.34
C LEU A 26 6.51 -9.06 -11.14
N GLY A 27 7.52 -8.90 -12.01
CA GLY A 27 8.07 -9.99 -12.81
C GLY A 27 8.62 -11.13 -11.95
N ILE A 28 9.40 -10.81 -10.92
CA ILE A 28 9.91 -11.79 -9.95
C ILE A 28 8.75 -12.52 -9.27
N GLY A 29 7.73 -11.78 -8.78
CA GLY A 29 6.57 -12.37 -8.11
C GLY A 29 5.87 -13.44 -8.95
N TYR A 30 5.64 -13.19 -10.24
CA TYR A 30 5.03 -14.18 -11.14
C TYR A 30 5.97 -15.29 -11.59
N ALA A 31 7.25 -14.97 -11.81
CA ALA A 31 8.21 -15.90 -12.39
C ALA A 31 8.87 -16.83 -11.37
N LEU A 32 8.69 -16.59 -10.06
CA LEU A 32 9.27 -17.43 -9.02
C LEU A 32 8.76 -18.88 -9.13
N PRO A 33 9.65 -19.86 -9.37
CA PRO A 33 9.26 -21.26 -9.57
C PRO A 33 8.99 -22.00 -8.25
N VAL A 34 9.03 -21.30 -7.12
CA VAL A 34 8.88 -21.86 -5.77
C VAL A 34 7.64 -21.28 -5.14
N VAL A 35 6.84 -22.12 -4.47
CA VAL A 35 5.69 -21.68 -3.68
C VAL A 35 6.22 -20.98 -2.41
N MET A 36 6.02 -19.67 -2.29
CA MET A 36 6.54 -18.92 -1.13
C MET A 36 5.77 -19.20 0.15
N TRP A 37 4.49 -19.53 0.05
CA TRP A 37 3.62 -19.84 1.18
C TRP A 37 2.78 -21.10 0.88
N PRO A 38 3.08 -22.25 1.51
CA PRO A 38 2.52 -23.54 1.11
C PRO A 38 1.08 -23.78 1.59
N THR A 39 0.55 -22.95 2.49
CA THR A 39 -0.82 -23.09 3.02
C THR A 39 -1.75 -22.03 2.46
N ILE A 40 -2.58 -22.43 1.50
CA ILE A 40 -3.66 -21.57 1.02
C ILE A 40 -4.83 -21.76 1.98
N ASP A 41 -5.25 -20.68 2.64
CA ASP A 41 -6.53 -20.64 3.34
C ASP A 41 -7.62 -21.09 2.36
N PRO A 42 -8.43 -22.12 2.65
CA PRO A 42 -9.48 -22.59 1.75
C PRO A 42 -10.50 -21.51 1.36
N SER A 43 -10.58 -20.40 2.14
CA SER A 43 -11.41 -19.24 1.84
C SER A 43 -10.79 -18.25 0.84
N LEU A 44 -9.49 -18.37 0.54
CA LEU A 44 -8.87 -17.75 -0.61
C LEU A 44 -9.15 -18.65 -1.81
N GLU A 45 -9.87 -18.13 -2.81
CA GLU A 45 -10.12 -18.84 -4.07
C GLU A 45 -8.80 -19.38 -4.66
N VAL A 46 -8.88 -20.49 -5.39
CA VAL A 46 -7.70 -21.18 -5.95
C VAL A 46 -6.93 -20.22 -6.87
N LYS A 47 -5.91 -19.60 -6.32
CA LYS A 47 -4.99 -18.70 -7.02
C LYS A 47 -3.86 -19.50 -7.65
N SER A 48 -3.42 -19.09 -8.83
CA SER A 48 -2.22 -19.67 -9.44
C SER A 48 -1.00 -19.43 -8.55
N THR A 49 -0.01 -20.33 -8.62
CA THR A 49 1.23 -20.21 -7.84
C THR A 49 1.89 -18.84 -8.03
N GLY A 50 1.93 -18.33 -9.26
CA GLY A 50 2.48 -17.00 -9.55
C GLY A 50 1.71 -15.87 -8.88
N THR A 51 0.37 -15.93 -8.86
CA THR A 51 -0.45 -14.92 -8.18
C THR A 51 -0.27 -14.99 -6.66
N MET A 52 -0.15 -16.19 -6.09
CA MET A 52 0.13 -16.37 -4.67
C MET A 52 1.53 -15.88 -4.29
N ASN A 53 2.53 -16.14 -5.12
CA ASN A 53 3.89 -15.64 -4.92
C ASN A 53 3.94 -14.12 -4.99
N LEU A 54 3.28 -13.51 -5.98
CA LEU A 54 3.17 -12.06 -6.07
C LEU A 54 2.51 -11.47 -4.82
N TYR A 55 1.37 -12.03 -4.41
CA TYR A 55 0.65 -11.57 -3.24
C TYR A 55 1.50 -11.69 -1.97
N THR A 56 2.18 -12.82 -1.79
CA THR A 56 3.09 -13.09 -0.66
C THR A 56 4.26 -12.11 -0.64
N LEU A 57 4.91 -11.90 -1.79
CA LEU A 57 6.01 -10.95 -1.93
C LEU A 57 5.56 -9.51 -1.66
N THR A 58 4.37 -9.14 -2.12
CA THR A 58 3.75 -7.83 -1.84
C THR A 58 3.49 -7.64 -0.35
N ALA A 59 2.97 -8.68 0.29
CA ALA A 59 2.65 -8.67 1.72
C ALA A 59 3.91 -8.52 2.58
N TRP A 60 4.95 -9.32 2.32
CA TRP A 60 6.21 -9.25 3.04
C TRP A 60 7.01 -8.00 2.73
N GLY A 61 6.99 -7.54 1.47
CA GLY A 61 7.53 -6.23 1.09
C GLY A 61 6.87 -5.09 1.84
N GLY A 62 5.54 -5.17 2.03
CA GLY A 62 4.77 -4.26 2.85
C GLY A 62 5.16 -4.31 4.33
N LEU A 63 5.32 -5.51 4.90
CA LEU A 63 5.74 -5.67 6.29
C LEU A 63 7.11 -5.02 6.57
N ALA A 64 8.08 -5.22 5.69
CA ALA A 64 9.37 -4.55 5.78
C ALA A 64 9.25 -3.02 5.62
N HIS A 65 8.41 -2.56 4.70
CA HIS A 65 8.10 -1.14 4.56
C HIS A 65 7.49 -0.56 5.85
N PHE A 66 6.58 -1.27 6.51
CA PHE A 66 5.99 -0.87 7.78
C PHE A 66 7.03 -0.79 8.90
N PHE A 67 8.01 -1.70 8.94
CA PHE A 67 9.14 -1.61 9.87
C PHE A 67 9.90 -0.29 9.72
N TYR A 68 10.20 0.12 8.48
CA TYR A 68 10.87 1.39 8.20
C TYR A 68 10.01 2.61 8.53
N ALA A 69 8.72 2.57 8.18
CA ALA A 69 7.79 3.65 8.51
C ALA A 69 7.68 3.85 10.04
N TRP A 70 7.51 2.75 10.78
CA TRP A 70 7.49 2.74 12.24
C TRP A 70 8.78 3.28 12.86
N ARG A 71 9.93 2.86 12.32
CA ARG A 71 11.23 3.35 12.74
C ARG A 71 11.35 4.87 12.54
N GLY A 72 10.92 5.38 11.38
CA GLY A 72 10.90 6.82 11.10
C GLY A 72 10.02 7.60 12.07
N GLN A 73 8.82 7.09 12.38
CA GLN A 73 7.93 7.69 13.38
C GLN A 73 8.57 7.72 14.78
N ASN A 74 9.19 6.61 15.22
CA ASN A 74 9.86 6.52 16.51
C ASN A 74 11.08 7.44 16.63
N LEU A 75 11.89 7.56 15.57
CA LEU A 75 13.01 8.50 15.55
C LEU A 75 12.52 9.95 15.63
N SER A 76 11.44 10.28 14.92
CA SER A 76 10.83 11.61 15.01
C SER A 76 10.27 11.92 16.39
N LEU A 77 9.70 10.95 17.10
CA LEU A 77 9.22 11.14 18.47
C LEU A 77 10.37 11.22 19.47
N SER A 78 11.41 10.41 19.30
CA SER A 78 12.61 10.44 20.14
C SER A 78 13.33 11.79 20.04
N ALA A 79 13.40 12.39 18.84
CA ALA A 79 13.94 13.73 18.64
C ALA A 79 13.16 14.80 19.41
N PHE A 80 11.83 14.71 19.39
CA PHE A 80 10.95 15.61 20.15
C PHE A 80 11.04 15.38 21.66
N SER A 81 11.26 14.12 22.07
CA SER A 81 11.40 13.72 23.46
C SER A 81 12.66 14.27 24.09
N ALA A 82 13.78 14.15 23.38
CA ALA A 82 15.08 14.68 23.81
C ALA A 82 15.03 16.21 24.04
N SER A 83 14.19 16.95 23.30
CA SER A 83 14.02 18.39 23.51
C SER A 83 13.10 18.78 24.68
N ASN A 84 12.21 17.89 25.15
CA ASN A 84 11.10 18.24 26.05
C ASN A 84 11.04 17.44 27.39
N GLY A 85 12.02 16.59 27.69
CA GLY A 85 12.18 15.95 29.00
C GLY A 85 11.10 14.89 29.35
N SER A 86 10.75 14.75 30.65
CA SER A 86 9.94 13.65 31.20
C SER A 86 8.53 13.50 30.60
N ARG A 87 7.92 14.58 30.11
CA ARG A 87 6.59 14.55 29.44
C ARG A 87 6.58 13.70 28.17
N ALA A 88 7.73 13.49 27.56
CA ALA A 88 7.82 12.77 26.30
C ALA A 88 7.83 11.24 26.43
N TRP A 89 8.14 10.70 27.62
CA TRP A 89 7.91 9.28 27.92
C TRP A 89 6.42 8.95 27.99
N VAL A 90 5.63 9.81 28.63
CA VAL A 90 4.16 9.69 28.66
C VAL A 90 3.60 9.75 27.24
N GLY A 91 4.09 10.68 26.42
CA GLY A 91 3.74 10.74 25.02
C GLY A 91 4.05 9.43 24.27
N ARG A 92 5.27 8.91 24.38
CA ARG A 92 5.64 7.68 23.67
C ARG A 92 4.71 6.51 24.03
N SER A 93 4.41 6.33 25.32
CA SER A 93 3.49 5.28 25.77
C SER A 93 2.07 5.47 25.26
N LEU A 94 1.56 6.71 25.21
CA LEU A 94 0.25 7.02 24.63
C LEU A 94 0.20 6.70 23.12
N PHE A 95 1.25 7.03 22.38
CA PHE A 95 1.33 6.69 20.96
C PHE A 95 1.32 5.18 20.74
N LEU A 96 2.12 4.42 21.51
CA LEU A 96 2.11 2.96 21.47
C LEU A 96 0.74 2.39 21.84
N GLY A 97 0.06 2.97 22.83
CA GLY A 97 -1.32 2.60 23.21
C GLY A 97 -2.32 2.82 22.07
N ILE A 98 -2.26 3.97 21.38
CA ILE A 98 -3.08 4.24 20.20
C ILE A 98 -2.79 3.23 19.09
N LEU A 99 -1.53 2.87 18.87
CA LEU A 99 -1.16 1.93 17.81
C LEU A 99 -1.61 0.50 18.11
N ALA A 100 -1.51 0.08 19.37
CA ALA A 100 -2.07 -1.18 19.84
C ALA A 100 -3.59 -1.20 19.70
N LEU A 101 -4.26 -0.08 20.00
CA LEU A 101 -5.71 0.07 19.80
C LEU A 101 -6.08 -0.02 18.32
N ILE A 102 -5.38 0.69 17.43
CA ILE A 102 -5.62 0.62 15.98
C ILE A 102 -5.42 -0.83 15.49
N LEU A 103 -4.33 -1.49 15.90
CA LEU A 103 -4.08 -2.88 15.53
C LEU A 103 -5.22 -3.78 16.01
N GLY A 104 -5.63 -3.65 17.28
CA GLY A 104 -6.73 -4.40 17.87
C GLY A 104 -8.05 -4.18 17.12
N VAL A 105 -8.41 -2.94 16.80
CA VAL A 105 -9.62 -2.60 16.04
C VAL A 105 -9.55 -3.16 14.62
N THR A 106 -8.42 -3.06 13.93
CA THR A 106 -8.27 -3.61 12.57
C THR A 106 -8.33 -5.13 12.55
N ALA A 107 -7.70 -5.80 13.52
CA ALA A 107 -7.72 -7.25 13.66
C ALA A 107 -9.12 -7.76 14.04
N LEU A 108 -9.79 -7.12 15.01
CA LEU A 108 -11.19 -7.43 15.36
C LEU A 108 -12.12 -7.17 14.17
N GLY A 109 -11.94 -6.05 13.47
CA GLY A 109 -12.69 -5.74 12.26
C GLY A 109 -12.59 -6.86 11.22
N ARG A 110 -11.41 -7.42 11.00
CA ARG A 110 -11.20 -8.56 10.09
C ARG A 110 -11.89 -9.85 10.53
N TRP A 111 -12.20 -9.99 11.82
CA TRP A 111 -12.90 -11.15 12.39
C TRP A 111 -14.42 -11.03 12.26
N PHE A 112 -14.96 -9.81 12.34
CA PHE A 112 -16.40 -9.56 12.29
C PHE A 112 -16.91 -9.11 10.91
N ILE A 113 -16.03 -8.60 10.04
CA ILE A 113 -16.37 -8.13 8.70
C ILE A 113 -15.95 -9.20 7.69
N PRO A 114 -16.82 -9.60 6.74
CA PRO A 114 -16.46 -10.51 5.66
C PRO A 114 -15.19 -10.05 4.94
N VAL A 115 -14.27 -10.97 4.66
CA VAL A 115 -12.92 -10.69 4.12
C VAL A 115 -12.95 -9.72 2.95
N ARG A 116 -13.81 -9.98 1.97
CA ARG A 116 -13.96 -9.15 0.77
C ARG A 116 -14.37 -7.72 1.07
N ILE A 117 -15.27 -7.53 2.04
CA ILE A 117 -15.74 -6.19 2.45
C ILE A 117 -14.62 -5.46 3.19
N PHE A 118 -13.94 -6.15 4.12
CA PHE A 118 -12.81 -5.57 4.85
C PHE A 118 -11.70 -5.13 3.90
N ASP A 119 -11.30 -6.01 2.99
CA ASP A 119 -10.28 -5.75 1.98
C ASP A 119 -10.68 -4.57 1.09
N GLY A 120 -11.93 -4.56 0.59
CA GLY A 120 -12.46 -3.46 -0.21
C GLY A 120 -12.39 -2.11 0.51
N VAL A 121 -12.79 -2.05 1.78
CA VAL A 121 -12.74 -0.81 2.58
C VAL A 121 -11.29 -0.35 2.79
N VAL A 122 -10.37 -1.26 3.09
CA VAL A 122 -8.95 -0.92 3.27
C VAL A 122 -8.35 -0.40 1.97
N TRP A 123 -8.63 -1.02 0.82
CA TRP A 123 -8.13 -0.55 -0.48
C TRP A 123 -8.75 0.79 -0.91
N VAL A 124 -10.02 1.01 -0.61
CA VAL A 124 -10.66 2.33 -0.78
C VAL A 124 -9.96 3.40 0.09
N TYR A 125 -9.59 3.07 1.33
CA TYR A 125 -8.85 3.97 2.21
C TYR A 125 -7.39 4.14 1.78
N PHE A 126 -6.80 3.14 1.13
CA PHE A 126 -5.43 3.18 0.61
C PHE A 126 -5.24 4.27 -0.45
N ILE A 127 -6.21 4.48 -1.36
CA ILE A 127 -6.11 5.48 -2.44
C ILE A 127 -5.84 6.91 -1.93
N PRO A 128 -6.70 7.51 -1.06
CA PRO A 128 -6.46 8.86 -0.59
C PRO A 128 -5.17 8.97 0.22
N HIS A 129 -4.77 7.92 0.95
CA HIS A 129 -3.50 7.88 1.65
C HIS A 129 -2.31 7.87 0.67
N PHE A 130 -2.36 7.02 -0.35
CA PHE A 130 -1.34 6.92 -1.40
C PHE A 130 -1.16 8.26 -2.11
N LEU A 131 -2.25 8.93 -2.50
CA LEU A 131 -2.19 10.25 -3.14
C LEU A 131 -1.56 11.31 -2.24
N LYS A 132 -1.89 11.30 -0.95
CA LYS A 132 -1.27 12.18 0.05
C LYS A 132 0.23 11.90 0.17
N ALA A 133 0.63 10.63 0.21
CA ALA A 133 2.03 10.23 0.29
C ALA A 133 2.81 10.63 -0.97
N GLU A 134 2.27 10.39 -2.17
CA GLU A 134 2.91 10.82 -3.42
C GLU A 134 3.04 12.34 -3.52
N GLY A 135 2.04 13.10 -3.07
CA GLY A 135 2.16 14.55 -2.95
C GLY A 135 3.36 14.96 -2.10
N ILE A 136 3.55 14.30 -0.94
CA ILE A 136 4.72 14.52 -0.07
C ILE A 136 6.03 14.14 -0.78
N PHE A 137 6.08 12.98 -1.44
CA PHE A 137 7.28 12.50 -2.12
C PHE A 137 7.69 13.40 -3.29
N GLN A 138 6.73 14.08 -3.92
CA GLN A 138 6.95 15.04 -5.00
C GLN A 138 7.17 16.47 -4.50
N LYS A 139 7.16 16.70 -3.17
CA LYS A 139 7.18 18.04 -2.53
C LYS A 139 6.06 18.97 -3.06
N ARG A 140 4.93 18.40 -3.48
CA ARG A 140 3.77 19.15 -3.96
C ARG A 140 2.78 19.39 -2.83
N ALA A 141 1.98 20.45 -2.95
CA ALA A 141 0.84 20.63 -2.06
C ALA A 141 -0.06 19.38 -2.18
N ALA A 142 -0.54 18.86 -1.04
CA ALA A 142 -1.41 17.68 -1.05
C ALA A 142 -2.63 17.96 -1.95
N PRO A 143 -3.01 17.03 -2.84
CA PRO A 143 -4.17 17.22 -3.71
C PRO A 143 -5.41 17.50 -2.86
N LEU A 144 -6.26 18.41 -3.32
CA LEU A 144 -7.50 18.78 -2.62
C LEU A 144 -8.40 17.53 -2.52
N ARG A 145 -9.12 17.37 -1.40
CA ARG A 145 -10.02 16.21 -1.14
C ARG A 145 -10.98 15.87 -2.31
N ARG A 146 -11.36 16.89 -3.11
CA ARG A 146 -12.25 16.75 -4.26
C ARG A 146 -11.60 16.07 -5.48
N ASP A 147 -10.27 16.06 -5.56
CA ASP A 147 -9.52 15.51 -6.68
C ASP A 147 -9.38 13.97 -6.59
N ASN A 148 -9.65 13.37 -5.42
CA ASN A 148 -9.50 11.92 -5.20
C ASN A 148 -10.73 11.10 -5.64
N THR A 149 -11.90 11.73 -5.79
CA THR A 149 -13.16 11.03 -6.07
C THR A 149 -13.13 10.32 -7.41
N LEU A 150 -12.55 10.94 -8.45
CA LEU A 150 -12.45 10.33 -9.78
C LEU A 150 -11.59 9.07 -9.76
N LEU A 151 -10.44 9.13 -9.09
CA LEU A 151 -9.55 7.97 -8.98
C LEU A 151 -10.22 6.84 -8.19
N LEU A 152 -10.89 7.18 -7.09
CA LEU A 152 -11.63 6.22 -6.28
C LEU A 152 -12.73 5.53 -7.08
N MET A 153 -13.54 6.30 -7.82
CA MET A 153 -14.59 5.75 -8.68
C MET A 153 -14.00 4.89 -9.80
N SER A 154 -12.89 5.31 -10.41
CA SER A 154 -12.21 4.57 -11.48
C SER A 154 -11.65 3.24 -10.98
N PHE A 155 -11.02 3.24 -9.80
CA PHE A 155 -10.53 2.02 -9.18
C PHE A 155 -11.67 1.10 -8.73
N ALA A 156 -12.75 1.65 -8.17
CA ALA A 156 -13.92 0.86 -7.79
C ALA A 156 -14.57 0.20 -9.01
N TYR A 157 -14.72 0.95 -10.11
CA TYR A 157 -15.22 0.42 -11.37
C TYR A 157 -14.34 -0.71 -11.91
N PHE A 158 -13.02 -0.48 -11.99
CA PHE A 158 -12.04 -1.50 -12.35
C PHE A 158 -12.16 -2.76 -11.49
N SER A 159 -12.18 -2.60 -10.16
CA SER A 159 -12.23 -3.71 -9.21
C SER A 159 -13.52 -4.52 -9.35
N ILE A 160 -14.67 -3.83 -9.49
CA ILE A 160 -15.97 -4.50 -9.65
C ILE A 160 -16.02 -5.27 -10.96
N VAL A 161 -15.51 -4.71 -12.05
CA VAL A 161 -15.50 -5.37 -13.36
C VAL A 161 -14.64 -6.63 -13.34
N ILE A 162 -13.43 -6.54 -12.79
CA ILE A 162 -12.52 -7.69 -12.70
C ILE A 162 -13.05 -8.76 -11.74
N LEU A 163 -13.44 -8.38 -10.52
CA LEU A 163 -13.81 -9.34 -9.48
C LEU A 163 -15.19 -9.97 -9.72
N ALA A 164 -16.06 -9.32 -10.47
CA ALA A 164 -17.35 -9.86 -10.88
C ALA A 164 -17.41 -10.16 -12.38
N HIS A 165 -16.28 -10.58 -12.98
CA HIS A 165 -16.14 -10.80 -14.43
C HIS A 165 -17.24 -11.69 -15.03
N GLU A 166 -17.71 -12.72 -14.31
CA GLU A 166 -18.83 -13.57 -14.77
C GLU A 166 -20.13 -12.76 -15.01
N PHE A 167 -20.49 -11.88 -14.07
CA PHE A 167 -21.65 -11.00 -14.24
C PHE A 167 -21.46 -10.05 -15.43
N TRP A 168 -20.26 -9.48 -15.57
CA TRP A 168 -19.98 -8.52 -16.63
C TRP A 168 -19.82 -9.17 -18.01
N ALA A 169 -19.48 -10.46 -18.07
CA ALA A 169 -19.50 -11.24 -19.30
C ALA A 169 -20.91 -11.32 -19.90
N GLU A 170 -21.95 -11.39 -19.06
CA GLU A 170 -23.36 -11.37 -19.49
C GLU A 170 -23.88 -9.94 -19.76
N HIS A 171 -23.20 -8.91 -19.23
CA HIS A 171 -23.66 -7.52 -19.24
C HIS A 171 -22.64 -6.56 -19.88
N GLN A 172 -21.92 -6.99 -20.93
CA GLN A 172 -20.84 -6.22 -21.55
C GLN A 172 -21.27 -4.83 -22.03
N VAL A 173 -22.48 -4.69 -22.58
CA VAL A 173 -23.02 -3.39 -23.02
C VAL A 173 -23.18 -2.43 -21.85
N LEU A 174 -23.58 -2.93 -20.67
CA LEU A 174 -23.69 -2.12 -19.46
C LEU A 174 -22.31 -1.68 -18.98
N ALA A 175 -21.33 -2.61 -18.94
CA ALA A 175 -19.95 -2.28 -18.59
C ALA A 175 -19.39 -1.20 -19.54
N PHE A 176 -19.50 -1.40 -20.86
CA PHE A 176 -19.09 -0.43 -21.85
C PHE A 176 -19.76 0.95 -21.65
N SER A 177 -21.08 0.97 -21.46
CA SER A 177 -21.84 2.21 -21.26
C SER A 177 -21.39 2.96 -20.01
N LEU A 178 -21.12 2.24 -18.91
CA LEU A 178 -20.57 2.83 -17.68
C LEU A 178 -19.17 3.40 -17.92
N GLY A 179 -18.29 2.68 -18.60
CA GLY A 179 -16.95 3.17 -18.92
C GLY A 179 -16.97 4.42 -19.82
N VAL A 180 -17.83 4.45 -20.84
CA VAL A 180 -18.04 5.65 -21.68
C VAL A 180 -18.57 6.81 -20.83
N ALA A 181 -19.55 6.57 -19.96
CA ALA A 181 -20.06 7.60 -19.05
C ALA A 181 -18.96 8.14 -18.12
N MET A 182 -18.05 7.29 -17.63
CA MET A 182 -16.91 7.70 -16.82
C MET A 182 -15.88 8.52 -17.60
N ILE A 183 -15.58 8.16 -18.85
CA ILE A 183 -14.71 8.96 -19.73
C ILE A 183 -15.31 10.35 -19.96
N LEU A 184 -16.61 10.40 -20.28
CA LEU A 184 -17.33 11.66 -20.47
C LEU A 184 -17.35 12.49 -19.19
N ALA A 185 -17.57 11.85 -18.03
CA ALA A 185 -17.49 12.49 -16.72
C ALA A 185 -16.10 13.10 -16.45
N ILE A 186 -15.02 12.35 -16.70
CA ILE A 186 -13.65 12.85 -16.57
C ILE A 186 -13.45 14.07 -17.50
N GLY A 187 -13.86 13.96 -18.77
CA GLY A 187 -13.75 15.06 -19.73
C GLY A 187 -14.54 16.31 -19.32
N TYR A 188 -15.81 16.13 -18.94
CA TYR A 188 -16.75 17.20 -18.60
C TYR A 188 -16.39 17.93 -17.30
N TRP A 189 -15.94 17.21 -16.26
CA TRP A 189 -15.49 17.82 -14.99
C TRP A 189 -14.08 18.44 -15.06
N GLY A 190 -13.66 18.85 -16.26
CA GLY A 190 -12.40 19.55 -16.48
C GLY A 190 -11.17 18.64 -16.46
N GLY A 191 -11.32 17.32 -16.61
CA GLY A 191 -10.21 16.38 -16.67
C GLY A 191 -9.21 16.71 -17.78
N LEU A 192 -9.68 17.18 -18.95
CA LEU A 192 -8.78 17.63 -20.02
C LEU A 192 -7.92 18.84 -19.61
N ALA A 193 -8.48 19.77 -18.84
CA ALA A 193 -7.71 20.87 -18.25
C ALA A 193 -6.79 20.37 -17.12
N ALA A 194 -7.24 19.40 -16.33
CA ALA A 194 -6.48 18.78 -15.26
C ALA A 194 -5.25 18.01 -15.78
N LEU A 195 -5.32 17.41 -16.96
CA LEU A 195 -4.16 16.78 -17.64
C LEU A 195 -3.07 17.79 -18.01
N ARG A 196 -3.40 19.08 -18.12
CA ARG A 196 -2.42 20.16 -18.34
C ARG A 196 -1.84 20.72 -17.03
N SER A 197 -2.44 20.39 -15.90
CA SER A 197 -1.99 20.82 -14.57
C SER A 197 -0.93 19.87 -14.03
N LYS A 198 0.23 20.38 -13.60
CA LYS A 198 1.26 19.57 -12.95
C LYS A 198 0.73 18.83 -11.71
N ASP A 199 -0.20 19.44 -10.98
CA ASP A 199 -0.72 18.91 -9.72
C ASP A 199 -1.83 17.87 -9.91
N ARG A 200 -2.72 18.09 -10.89
CA ARG A 200 -3.88 17.21 -11.12
C ARG A 200 -3.68 16.16 -12.22
N MET A 201 -2.67 16.33 -13.08
CA MET A 201 -2.38 15.42 -14.17
C MET A 201 -2.18 13.98 -13.70
N PRO A 202 -1.39 13.66 -12.64
CA PRO A 202 -1.14 12.27 -12.27
C PRO A 202 -2.42 11.52 -11.87
N VAL A 203 -3.29 12.16 -11.08
CA VAL A 203 -4.56 11.58 -10.61
C VAL A 203 -5.53 11.38 -11.78
N THR A 204 -5.62 12.38 -12.66
CA THR A 204 -6.51 12.34 -13.82
C THR A 204 -6.06 11.29 -14.84
N LEU A 205 -4.75 11.21 -15.09
CA LEU A 205 -4.17 10.22 -16.00
C LEU A 205 -4.36 8.80 -15.47
N MET A 206 -4.13 8.57 -14.18
CA MET A 206 -4.37 7.26 -13.57
C MET A 206 -5.86 6.87 -13.60
N SER A 207 -6.77 7.82 -13.37
CA SER A 207 -8.21 7.58 -13.49
C SER A 207 -8.59 7.17 -14.92
N ALA A 208 -8.10 7.91 -15.92
CA ALA A 208 -8.36 7.61 -17.33
C ALA A 208 -7.73 6.26 -17.75
N PHE A 209 -6.53 5.96 -17.26
CA PHE A 209 -5.87 4.68 -17.48
C PHE A 209 -6.72 3.53 -16.93
N LEU A 210 -7.14 3.59 -15.66
CA LEU A 210 -7.97 2.56 -15.05
C LEU A 210 -9.30 2.37 -15.77
N VAL A 211 -9.98 3.46 -16.18
CA VAL A 211 -11.24 3.35 -16.94
C VAL A 211 -11.01 2.71 -18.31
N GLY A 212 -9.96 3.13 -19.03
CA GLY A 212 -9.61 2.56 -20.32
C GLY A 212 -9.25 1.08 -20.22
N GLU A 213 -8.47 0.72 -19.21
CA GLU A 213 -8.12 -0.68 -18.93
C GLU A 213 -9.34 -1.52 -18.55
N THR A 214 -10.25 -0.96 -17.75
CA THR A 214 -11.50 -1.64 -17.38
C THR A 214 -12.35 -1.95 -18.60
N LEU A 215 -12.41 -1.06 -19.59
CA LEU A 215 -13.11 -1.31 -20.86
C LEU A 215 -12.49 -2.49 -21.62
N VAL A 216 -11.15 -2.57 -21.67
CA VAL A 216 -10.45 -3.71 -22.28
C VAL A 216 -10.82 -5.00 -21.54
N TRP A 217 -10.77 -5.00 -20.22
CA TRP A 217 -11.09 -6.19 -19.45
C TRP A 217 -12.57 -6.58 -19.48
N SER A 218 -13.48 -5.61 -19.66
CA SER A 218 -14.91 -5.88 -19.87
C SER A 218 -15.15 -6.66 -21.17
N GLU A 219 -14.41 -6.33 -22.23
CA GLU A 219 -14.44 -7.09 -23.49
C GLU A 219 -13.91 -8.52 -23.27
N TYR A 220 -12.83 -8.67 -22.50
CA TYR A 220 -12.25 -9.98 -22.23
C TYR A 220 -12.98 -10.82 -21.18
N ALA A 221 -13.93 -10.24 -20.42
CA ALA A 221 -14.60 -10.88 -19.30
C ALA A 221 -15.16 -12.29 -19.60
N PRO A 222 -15.81 -12.56 -20.77
CA PRO A 222 -16.30 -13.91 -21.11
C PRO A 222 -15.20 -14.96 -21.28
N TYR A 223 -13.96 -14.54 -21.49
CA TYR A 223 -12.81 -15.41 -21.74
C TYR A 223 -11.90 -15.55 -20.52
N MET A 224 -12.17 -14.80 -19.43
CA MET A 224 -11.36 -14.86 -18.22
C MET A 224 -11.72 -16.08 -17.39
N SER A 225 -10.70 -16.79 -16.91
CA SER A 225 -10.89 -17.67 -15.76
C SER A 225 -10.86 -16.85 -14.45
N PRO A 226 -11.50 -17.32 -13.37
CA PRO A 226 -11.41 -16.66 -12.07
C PRO A 226 -9.96 -16.43 -11.61
N THR A 227 -9.10 -17.44 -11.81
CA THR A 227 -7.68 -17.33 -11.49
C THR A 227 -6.95 -16.26 -12.31
N PHE A 228 -7.34 -16.06 -13.57
CA PHE A 228 -6.77 -14.99 -14.40
C PHE A 228 -7.24 -13.61 -13.92
N ALA A 229 -8.53 -13.45 -13.64
CA ALA A 229 -9.09 -12.21 -13.11
C ALA A 229 -8.43 -11.80 -11.78
N ASP A 230 -8.26 -12.76 -10.87
CA ASP A 230 -7.50 -12.58 -9.62
C ASP A 230 -6.05 -12.18 -9.87
N GLY A 231 -5.43 -12.76 -10.90
CA GLY A 231 -4.09 -12.39 -11.35
C GLY A 231 -4.03 -10.94 -11.80
N VAL A 232 -4.96 -10.49 -12.65
CA VAL A 232 -5.04 -9.09 -13.11
C VAL A 232 -5.27 -8.13 -11.95
N TYR A 233 -6.21 -8.44 -11.04
CA TYR A 233 -6.45 -7.61 -9.86
C TYR A 233 -5.20 -7.55 -8.95
N GLY A 234 -4.60 -8.70 -8.67
CA GLY A 234 -3.38 -8.83 -7.89
C GLY A 234 -2.20 -8.07 -8.48
N PHE A 235 -2.04 -8.06 -9.80
CA PHE A 235 -1.02 -7.29 -10.52
C PHE A 235 -1.11 -5.80 -10.19
N HIS A 236 -2.31 -5.22 -10.24
CA HIS A 236 -2.53 -3.79 -10.01
C HIS A 236 -2.28 -3.40 -8.55
N VAL A 237 -2.81 -4.20 -7.63
CA VAL A 237 -2.61 -4.00 -6.19
C VAL A 237 -1.13 -4.09 -5.84
N ALA A 238 -0.44 -5.14 -6.32
CA ALA A 238 0.99 -5.32 -6.10
C ALA A 238 1.82 -4.20 -6.73
N GLY A 239 1.47 -3.77 -7.94
CA GLY A 239 2.15 -2.68 -8.64
C GLY A 239 2.06 -1.37 -7.86
N ALA A 240 0.85 -1.00 -7.40
CA ALA A 240 0.64 0.18 -6.57
C ALA A 240 1.40 0.09 -5.24
N SER A 241 1.37 -1.08 -4.59
CA SER A 241 2.10 -1.34 -3.34
C SER A 241 3.62 -1.24 -3.51
N PHE A 242 4.22 -1.96 -4.47
CA PHE A 242 5.67 -1.91 -4.70
C PHE A 242 6.15 -0.52 -5.11
N TYR A 243 5.37 0.17 -5.94
CA TYR A 243 5.68 1.56 -6.30
C TYR A 243 5.69 2.45 -5.06
N HIS A 244 4.67 2.33 -4.20
CA HIS A 244 4.61 3.05 -2.93
C HIS A 244 5.84 2.77 -2.04
N TYR A 245 6.19 1.50 -1.85
CA TYR A 245 7.28 1.10 -0.97
C TYR A 245 8.62 1.65 -1.47
N THR A 246 8.90 1.48 -2.77
CA THR A 246 10.14 1.94 -3.39
C THR A 246 10.26 3.47 -3.37
N ARG A 247 9.16 4.19 -3.64
CA ARG A 247 9.11 5.66 -3.52
C ARG A 247 9.35 6.13 -2.10
N ALA A 248 8.77 5.47 -1.11
CA ALA A 248 8.99 5.81 0.30
C ALA A 248 10.46 5.61 0.72
N TYR A 249 11.10 4.53 0.28
CA TYR A 249 12.53 4.31 0.51
C TYR A 249 13.40 5.38 -0.16
N ALA A 250 13.16 5.66 -1.45
CA ALA A 250 13.90 6.68 -2.19
C ALA A 250 13.76 8.06 -1.54
N PHE A 251 12.54 8.44 -1.17
CA PHE A 251 12.27 9.69 -0.46
C PHE A 251 13.02 9.76 0.87
N GLY A 252 13.01 8.68 1.64
CA GLY A 252 13.73 8.59 2.90
C GLY A 252 15.24 8.79 2.74
N ILE A 253 15.84 8.10 1.78
CA ILE A 253 17.28 8.22 1.45
C ILE A 253 17.62 9.65 1.01
N ALA A 254 16.82 10.23 0.10
CA ALA A 254 17.03 11.59 -0.41
C ALA A 254 16.94 12.65 0.70
N ARG A 255 16.05 12.47 1.69
CA ARG A 255 15.95 13.39 2.84
C ARG A 255 17.16 13.35 3.75
N GLN A 256 17.83 12.19 3.86
CA GLN A 256 19.06 12.08 4.63
C GLN A 256 20.23 12.72 3.91
N SER A 257 20.38 12.47 2.60
CA SER A 257 21.51 13.00 1.82
C SER A 257 21.49 14.52 1.72
N THR A 258 20.30 15.13 1.72
CA THR A 258 20.11 16.60 1.71
C THR A 258 20.23 17.25 3.09
N GLY A 259 20.46 16.50 4.17
CA GLY A 259 20.53 17.03 5.53
C GLY A 259 19.20 17.57 6.07
N SER A 260 18.08 17.31 5.38
CA SER A 260 16.73 17.76 5.78
C SER A 260 16.26 17.12 7.10
N THR A 261 16.85 16.00 7.48
CA THR A 261 16.62 15.35 8.77
C THR A 261 17.74 15.67 9.75
N LYS A 262 17.40 16.20 10.94
CA LYS A 262 18.35 16.37 12.06
C LYS A 262 18.96 15.06 12.57
N LEU A 263 18.45 13.91 12.12
CA LEU A 263 18.90 12.56 12.51
C LEU A 263 19.27 11.75 11.27
N ILE A 264 20.47 11.17 11.29
CA ILE A 264 20.92 10.18 10.31
C ILE A 264 20.34 8.82 10.73
N ASP A 265 19.42 8.26 9.96
CA ASP A 265 18.96 6.88 10.16
C ASP A 265 19.85 5.93 9.37
N LEU A 266 20.82 5.34 10.07
CA LEU A 266 21.79 4.40 9.50
C LEU A 266 21.12 3.20 8.82
N TRP A 267 19.89 2.82 9.18
CA TRP A 267 19.20 1.67 8.57
C TRP A 267 18.66 1.95 7.17
N LEU A 268 18.60 3.23 6.78
CA LEU A 268 18.00 3.70 5.55
C LEU A 268 19.05 3.85 4.45
N SER A 269 19.61 2.72 4.02
CA SER A 269 20.51 2.64 2.86
C SER A 269 20.13 1.45 1.99
N ILE A 270 20.38 1.53 0.68
CA ILE A 270 19.99 0.48 -0.26
C ILE A 270 20.43 -0.93 0.21
N PRO A 271 21.70 -1.17 0.61
CA PRO A 271 22.11 -2.49 1.06
C PRO A 271 21.33 -2.99 2.28
N ARG A 272 21.02 -2.11 3.23
CA ARG A 272 20.32 -2.47 4.47
C ARG A 272 18.83 -2.71 4.23
N ILE A 273 18.22 -1.94 3.34
CA ILE A 273 16.84 -2.15 2.90
C ILE A 273 16.71 -3.53 2.25
N LEU A 274 17.65 -3.88 1.35
CA LEU A 274 17.69 -5.21 0.74
C LEU A 274 17.87 -6.32 1.78
N ILE A 275 18.76 -6.15 2.76
CA ILE A 275 18.94 -7.12 3.84
C ILE A 275 17.64 -7.30 4.63
N VAL A 276 16.98 -6.23 5.05
CA VAL A 276 15.72 -6.30 5.81
C VAL A 276 14.64 -6.99 4.97
N GLN A 277 14.51 -6.64 3.69
CA GLN A 277 13.56 -7.30 2.78
C GLN A 277 13.82 -8.81 2.69
N MET A 278 15.07 -9.19 2.41
CA MET A 278 15.45 -10.59 2.31
C MET A 278 15.25 -11.34 3.63
N MET A 279 15.53 -10.72 4.78
CA MET A 279 15.26 -11.30 6.09
C MET A 279 13.76 -11.53 6.31
N VAL A 280 12.91 -10.53 6.04
CA VAL A 280 11.45 -10.66 6.22
C VAL A 280 10.89 -11.76 5.31
N ILE A 281 11.33 -11.79 4.04
CA ILE A 281 10.94 -12.83 3.09
C ILE A 281 11.41 -14.20 3.55
N SER A 282 12.69 -14.34 3.92
CA SER A 282 13.26 -15.64 4.31
C SER A 282 12.60 -16.18 5.57
N ILE A 283 12.36 -15.33 6.58
CA ILE A 283 11.63 -15.70 7.79
C ILE A 283 10.20 -16.10 7.44
N GLY A 284 9.53 -15.38 6.54
CA GLY A 284 8.18 -15.72 6.08
C GLY A 284 8.10 -17.09 5.42
N VAL A 285 9.04 -17.41 4.52
CA VAL A 285 9.14 -18.74 3.90
C VAL A 285 9.37 -19.81 4.97
N LEU A 286 10.34 -19.60 5.86
CA LEU A 286 10.64 -20.56 6.93
C LEU A 286 9.44 -20.80 7.84
N ILE A 287 8.72 -19.75 8.24
CA ILE A 287 7.49 -19.87 9.05
C ILE A 287 6.42 -20.65 8.29
N GLY A 288 6.18 -20.32 7.03
CA GLY A 288 5.15 -20.97 6.21
C GLY A 288 5.38 -22.47 6.02
N TYR A 289 6.64 -22.89 5.92
CA TYR A 289 7.01 -24.30 5.79
C TYR A 289 7.16 -25.03 7.13
N ALA A 290 7.60 -24.35 8.19
CA ALA A 290 7.75 -24.95 9.52
C ALA A 290 6.41 -25.11 10.25
N TRP A 291 5.49 -24.17 10.04
CA TRP A 291 4.14 -24.17 10.61
C TRP A 291 3.11 -23.96 9.50
N PRO A 292 2.93 -24.93 8.59
CA PRO A 292 1.78 -24.89 7.68
C PRO A 292 0.54 -24.80 8.55
N VAL A 293 -0.24 -23.73 8.42
CA VAL A 293 -1.46 -23.48 9.19
C VAL A 293 -2.37 -24.70 9.06
N LYS A 294 -2.31 -25.61 10.05
CA LYS A 294 -3.27 -26.69 10.18
C LYS A 294 -4.57 -26.09 10.71
N PRO A 295 -5.74 -26.59 10.33
CA PRO A 295 -7.01 -26.19 10.95
C PRO A 295 -6.85 -26.31 12.47
N LEU A 296 -7.06 -25.19 13.17
CA LEU A 296 -6.88 -25.06 14.61
C LEU A 296 -7.47 -26.27 15.37
N SER A 297 -6.59 -27.03 16.02
CA SER A 297 -6.97 -28.11 16.94
C SER A 297 -6.55 -27.64 18.32
N LEU A 298 -7.50 -27.18 19.14
CA LEU A 298 -7.35 -26.53 20.46
C LEU A 298 -6.37 -27.15 21.50
N ALA A 299 -5.65 -28.22 21.19
CA ALA A 299 -4.88 -29.05 22.11
C ALA A 299 -3.35 -29.10 21.85
N SER A 300 -2.75 -28.24 21.02
CA SER A 300 -1.29 -28.29 20.78
C SER A 300 -0.59 -26.93 21.01
N PRO A 301 0.77 -26.84 21.01
CA PRO A 301 1.54 -25.64 21.38
C PRO A 301 1.43 -24.53 20.31
N GLU A 302 0.20 -24.07 20.09
CA GLU A 302 -0.28 -23.37 18.90
C GLU A 302 -0.24 -21.86 19.03
N MET A 303 -0.07 -21.32 20.24
CA MET A 303 -0.11 -19.87 20.45
C MET A 303 1.05 -19.15 19.75
N LEU A 304 2.27 -19.70 19.81
CA LEU A 304 3.42 -19.10 19.10
C LEU A 304 3.25 -19.21 17.57
N ALA A 305 2.80 -20.37 17.07
CA ALA A 305 2.54 -20.57 15.65
C ALA A 305 1.42 -19.64 15.15
N LEU A 306 0.36 -19.45 15.95
CA LEU A 306 -0.75 -18.53 15.67
C LEU A 306 -0.26 -17.07 15.66
N LEU A 307 0.54 -16.67 16.65
CA LEU A 307 1.09 -15.32 16.73
C LEU A 307 2.05 -15.03 15.56
N LEU A 308 2.94 -15.95 15.23
CA LEU A 308 3.86 -15.80 14.09
C LEU A 308 3.10 -15.79 12.76
N SER A 309 2.08 -16.65 12.61
CA SER A 309 1.23 -16.66 11.42
C SER A 309 0.38 -15.38 11.31
N ALA A 310 -0.11 -14.82 12.41
CA ALA A 310 -0.82 -13.54 12.38
C ALA A 310 0.05 -12.36 11.88
N ILE A 311 1.37 -12.46 12.02
CA ILE A 311 2.33 -11.43 11.61
C ILE A 311 2.91 -11.70 10.21
N TRP A 312 3.10 -12.96 9.81
CA TRP A 312 3.75 -13.30 8.53
C TRP A 312 2.82 -13.90 7.48
N ALA A 313 1.66 -14.42 7.84
CA ALA A 313 0.81 -15.10 6.89
C ALA A 313 0.10 -14.09 5.96
N PRO A 314 0.23 -14.22 4.63
CA PRO A 314 -0.23 -13.20 3.67
C PRO A 314 -1.72 -12.83 3.77
N GLN A 315 -2.57 -13.71 4.28
CA GLN A 315 -4.00 -13.44 4.47
C GLN A 315 -4.30 -12.30 5.45
N PHE A 316 -3.33 -11.91 6.28
CA PHE A 316 -3.41 -10.77 7.19
C PHE A 316 -2.87 -9.47 6.58
N PHE A 317 -2.39 -9.51 5.33
CA PHE A 317 -1.76 -8.35 4.69
C PHE A 317 -2.64 -7.10 4.73
N THR A 318 -3.93 -7.23 4.40
CA THR A 318 -4.87 -6.09 4.43
C THR A 318 -5.10 -5.55 5.83
N VAL A 319 -4.98 -6.37 6.88
CA VAL A 319 -4.98 -5.91 8.27
C VAL A 319 -3.74 -5.05 8.53
N TRP A 320 -2.56 -5.51 8.13
CA TRP A 320 -1.32 -4.76 8.31
C TRP A 320 -1.33 -3.44 7.53
N VAL A 321 -1.86 -3.45 6.29
CA VAL A 321 -2.09 -2.24 5.50
C VAL A 321 -3.02 -1.29 6.25
N GLY A 322 -4.20 -1.75 6.68
CA GLY A 322 -5.15 -0.91 7.44
C GLY A 322 -4.52 -0.30 8.68
N TRP A 323 -3.77 -1.09 9.45
CA TRP A 323 -3.03 -0.62 10.62
C TRP A 323 -1.98 0.45 10.26
N HIS A 324 -1.19 0.23 9.20
CA HIS A 324 -0.20 1.18 8.72
C HIS A 324 -0.82 2.50 8.24
N LEU A 325 -1.91 2.45 7.48
CA LEU A 325 -2.57 3.64 6.96
C LEU A 325 -3.11 4.50 8.12
N LEU A 326 -3.85 3.88 9.03
CA LEU A 326 -4.43 4.57 10.19
C LEU A 326 -3.35 5.15 11.11
N SER A 327 -2.32 4.37 11.42
CA SER A 327 -1.20 4.84 12.26
C SER A 327 -0.47 6.03 11.63
N SER A 328 -0.18 5.97 10.34
CA SER A 328 0.50 7.03 9.59
C SER A 328 -0.34 8.30 9.47
N ASP A 329 -1.66 8.19 9.38
CA ASP A 329 -2.56 9.34 9.33
C ASP A 329 -2.82 9.97 10.71
N VAL A 330 -2.84 9.17 11.78
CA VAL A 330 -2.96 9.67 13.16
C VAL A 330 -1.68 10.35 13.64
N PHE A 331 -0.52 9.87 13.22
CA PHE A 331 0.78 10.35 13.69
C PHE A 331 0.99 11.89 13.61
N PRO A 332 0.65 12.60 12.52
CA PRO A 332 0.77 14.06 12.45
C PRO A 332 -0.16 14.80 13.43
N TYR A 333 -1.35 14.27 13.73
CA TYR A 333 -2.25 14.87 14.73
C TYR A 333 -1.68 14.69 16.12
N TYR A 334 -1.20 13.47 16.40
CA TYR A 334 -0.54 13.14 17.65
C TYR A 334 0.68 14.04 17.91
N ARG A 335 1.56 14.23 16.91
CA ARG A 335 2.71 15.13 17.02
C ARG A 335 2.30 16.58 17.26
N ARG A 336 1.26 17.08 16.59
CA ARG A 336 0.74 18.44 16.81
C ARG A 336 0.16 18.63 18.21
N TRP A 337 -0.54 17.62 18.71
CA TRP A 337 -1.07 17.62 20.08
C TRP A 337 0.07 17.68 21.11
N LEU A 338 1.13 16.89 20.93
CA LEU A 338 2.31 16.96 21.77
C LEU A 338 2.98 18.33 21.79
N VAL A 339 3.11 18.99 20.64
CA VAL A 339 3.66 20.37 20.54
C VAL A 339 2.80 21.39 21.29
N ARG A 340 1.47 21.19 21.36
CA ARG A 340 0.59 22.10 22.11
C ARG A 340 0.67 21.93 23.62
N LEU A 341 1.20 20.80 24.10
CA LEU A 341 1.33 20.48 25.53
C LEU A 341 2.71 20.80 26.10
N SER A 342 3.71 21.08 25.24
CA SER A 342 5.06 21.51 25.60
C SER A 342 5.14 23.02 25.72
#